data_AF-A0A222EQL2-F1
#
_entry.id   AF-A0A222EQL2-F1
#
_cell.length_a   1.000
_cell.length_b   1.000
_cell.length_c   1.000
_cell.angle_alpha   90.00
_cell.angle_beta   90.00
_cell.angle_gamma   90.00
#
_symmetry.space_group_name_H-M   'P 1'
#
loop_
_entity.id
_entity.type
_entity.pdbx_description
1 polymer ?
#
loop_
_entity_poly.entity_id
_entity_poly.type
_entity_poly.pdbx_seq_one_letter_code
_entity_poly.pdbx_strand_id
1 'polypeptide(L)'
;MKNIFKKITILFGFNTLVFTTFLNASYSINSENKNFVNNFPDTITSNLKENRSSKKTTILSNDFLWAGKALQYFLYKHTTFDEYTGTLKKSLNLTSEQELYYLMSLSSNTILVSLNGMTSYQDFFSQAFSKWLNYKTVKENLTWELLNYFFTNLYTNLKIKLAGQDSFDKTKEIIDRDFDSNSKCLIYSFTFNSLENQNLLTSRDLFYDSENFGIANSDSSYLPYAQNLLISSYKFALSNGDLRINNKITSMKSLADKIVISNYCNGKMDDCLVKYEKLKTWNNSNYIKASDESISKFQIFLSQNIKFKNFDELDKYYSDITHNRRKNPGANITLSIVMKELAKVYKWSEERLENLKNTILNIFNICYKLTFLSNNIDDFSYAIIGMIFTPDEKLLLSGEQESDVESYTGYSFIKSRFNGIYESAGYCYLIFAINYIDSNNAEAYSTNYKIGKESNPSPYVNFNKEFGKVLDSYLGRTKEGANYLIQSYPETSFKMNNSVLYKGKIIGWNEHSGEVAQSVTKNILLAIYLFITFLSIVFIIIILAISVPYFVKRYKNRDKTAFKK
;
A
#
# COMPACT_ATOMS: atom_id res chain seq x y z
N MET A 1 -30.23 -62.28 -32.57
CA MET A 1 -29.98 -60.89 -33.02
C MET A 1 -30.36 -59.85 -31.96
N LYS A 2 -31.55 -59.91 -31.35
CA LYS A 2 -32.04 -58.96 -30.31
C LYS A 2 -31.06 -58.68 -29.15
N ASN A 3 -30.42 -59.68 -28.55
CA ASN A 3 -29.47 -59.46 -27.44
C ASN A 3 -28.14 -58.79 -27.83
N ILE A 4 -27.73 -58.87 -29.11
CA ILE A 4 -26.50 -58.21 -29.60
C ILE A 4 -26.81 -56.75 -29.91
N PHE A 5 -27.93 -56.48 -30.58
CA PHE A 5 -28.43 -55.12 -30.77
C PHE A 5 -28.61 -54.41 -29.43
N LYS A 6 -29.21 -55.07 -28.43
CA LYS A 6 -29.36 -54.49 -27.09
C LYS A 6 -28.01 -54.08 -26.46
N LYS A 7 -26.96 -54.89 -26.61
CA LYS A 7 -25.62 -54.56 -26.09
C LYS A 7 -24.93 -53.43 -26.85
N ILE A 8 -25.07 -53.38 -28.18
CA ILE A 8 -24.54 -52.29 -29.01
C ILE A 8 -25.28 -50.99 -28.70
N THR A 9 -26.60 -51.04 -28.54
CA THR A 9 -27.42 -49.86 -28.19
C THR A 9 -27.10 -49.36 -26.77
N ILE A 10 -26.82 -50.26 -25.81
CA ILE A 10 -26.36 -49.84 -24.47
C ILE A 10 -24.97 -49.20 -24.54
N LEU A 11 -24.05 -49.75 -25.34
CA LEU A 11 -22.70 -49.19 -25.50
C LEU A 11 -22.72 -47.84 -26.23
N PHE A 12 -23.53 -47.70 -27.28
CA PHE A 12 -23.76 -46.43 -27.94
C PHE A 12 -24.43 -45.45 -26.98
N GLY A 13 -25.50 -45.85 -26.29
CA GLY A 13 -26.20 -45.00 -25.32
C GLY A 13 -25.28 -44.50 -24.20
N PHE A 14 -24.37 -45.35 -23.71
CA PHE A 14 -23.38 -44.95 -22.71
C PHE A 14 -22.36 -43.95 -23.28
N ASN A 15 -21.84 -44.18 -24.49
CA ASN A 15 -20.94 -43.22 -25.14
C ASN A 15 -21.63 -41.90 -25.47
N THR A 16 -22.89 -41.92 -25.91
CA THR A 16 -23.67 -40.70 -26.16
C THR A 16 -23.95 -39.97 -24.85
N LEU A 17 -24.23 -40.69 -23.75
CA LEU A 17 -24.44 -40.10 -22.42
C LEU A 17 -23.16 -39.46 -21.89
N VAL A 18 -22.01 -40.13 -22.02
CA VAL A 18 -20.70 -39.58 -21.63
C VAL A 18 -20.36 -38.38 -22.50
N PHE A 19 -20.60 -38.45 -23.82
CA PHE A 19 -20.37 -37.35 -24.74
C PHE A 19 -21.29 -36.16 -24.47
N THR A 20 -22.57 -36.38 -24.12
CA THR A 20 -23.51 -35.30 -23.80
C THR A 20 -23.28 -34.71 -22.42
N THR A 21 -22.91 -35.51 -21.40
CA THR A 21 -22.47 -34.96 -20.10
C THR A 21 -21.18 -34.17 -20.23
N PHE A 22 -20.25 -34.61 -21.09
CA PHE A 22 -19.00 -33.89 -21.35
C PHE A 22 -19.23 -32.62 -22.18
N LEU A 23 -20.11 -32.64 -23.20
CA LEU A 23 -20.52 -31.45 -23.95
C LEU A 23 -21.29 -30.46 -23.07
N ASN A 24 -22.16 -30.92 -22.17
CA ASN A 24 -22.88 -30.06 -21.24
C ASN A 24 -21.94 -29.46 -20.19
N ALA A 25 -20.95 -30.21 -19.69
CA ALA A 25 -19.89 -29.67 -18.83
C ALA A 25 -19.05 -28.62 -19.59
N SER A 26 -18.74 -28.87 -20.87
CA SER A 26 -17.99 -27.94 -21.73
C SER A 26 -18.80 -26.69 -22.09
N TYR A 27 -20.10 -26.82 -22.32
CA TYR A 27 -21.01 -25.68 -22.53
C TYR A 27 -21.24 -24.89 -21.25
N SER A 28 -21.25 -25.54 -20.08
CA SER A 28 -21.26 -24.86 -18.78
C SER A 28 -20.00 -24.02 -18.57
N ILE A 29 -18.83 -24.55 -18.95
CA ILE A 29 -17.55 -23.82 -18.90
C ILE A 29 -17.54 -22.63 -19.90
N ASN A 30 -18.19 -22.76 -21.06
CA ASN A 30 -18.27 -21.67 -22.06
C ASN A 30 -19.41 -20.66 -21.81
N SER A 31 -20.52 -21.05 -21.16
CA SER A 31 -21.58 -20.13 -20.76
C SER A 31 -21.22 -19.37 -19.48
N GLU A 32 -20.44 -19.98 -18.58
CA GLU A 32 -19.79 -19.27 -17.48
C GLU A 32 -18.73 -18.27 -17.98
N ASN A 33 -18.12 -18.47 -19.15
CA ASN A 33 -17.15 -17.52 -19.72
C ASN A 33 -17.73 -16.18 -20.21
N LYS A 34 -19.07 -16.02 -20.25
CA LYS A 34 -19.69 -14.70 -20.40
C LYS A 34 -20.01 -14.01 -19.06
N ASN A 35 -19.88 -14.75 -17.95
CA ASN A 35 -20.03 -14.26 -16.57
C ASN A 35 -18.76 -14.47 -15.71
N PHE A 36 -17.60 -14.83 -16.29
CA PHE A 36 -16.30 -14.90 -15.62
C PHE A 36 -15.65 -13.51 -15.43
N VAL A 37 -16.47 -12.46 -15.39
CA VAL A 37 -16.17 -11.22 -14.68
C VAL A 37 -16.79 -11.40 -13.30
N ASN A 38 -15.93 -11.54 -12.27
CA ASN A 38 -16.25 -11.71 -10.85
C ASN A 38 -16.44 -13.18 -10.41
N ASN A 39 -15.33 -13.88 -10.16
CA ASN A 39 -15.12 -14.77 -9.00
C ASN A 39 -13.73 -15.43 -9.12
N PHE A 40 -12.68 -14.63 -8.97
CA PHE A 40 -11.33 -15.09 -8.62
C PHE A 40 -11.04 -14.62 -7.19
N PRO A 41 -10.27 -15.37 -6.39
CA PRO A 41 -10.33 -15.33 -4.93
C PRO A 41 -10.11 -13.91 -4.46
N ASP A 42 -11.19 -13.31 -3.97
CA ASP A 42 -11.26 -12.18 -3.07
C ASP A 42 -9.88 -11.59 -2.75
N THR A 43 -9.36 -10.86 -3.73
CA THR A 43 -8.37 -9.82 -3.49
C THR A 43 -9.22 -8.71 -2.89
N ILE A 44 -9.50 -8.87 -1.60
CA ILE A 44 -10.30 -7.94 -0.82
C ILE A 44 -9.53 -6.63 -0.81
N THR A 45 -9.82 -5.77 -1.79
CA THR A 45 -9.98 -4.34 -1.53
C THR A 45 -10.96 -4.25 -0.38
N SER A 46 -10.45 -4.00 0.82
CA SER A 46 -11.20 -4.00 2.08
C SER A 46 -12.17 -2.83 2.12
N ASN A 47 -13.33 -3.00 1.49
CA ASN A 47 -14.50 -2.20 1.81
C ASN A 47 -15.17 -2.80 3.05
N LEU A 48 -15.05 -2.04 4.13
CA LEU A 48 -15.69 -2.21 5.43
C LEU A 48 -17.19 -2.53 5.29
N LYS A 49 -17.57 -3.76 5.67
CA LYS A 49 -18.81 -4.12 6.41
C LYS A 49 -18.87 -5.63 6.61
N GLU A 50 -18.19 -6.14 7.64
CA GLU A 50 -18.51 -7.46 8.17
C GLU A 50 -19.11 -7.33 9.58
N ASN A 51 -20.35 -7.80 9.68
CA ASN A 51 -21.12 -7.85 10.90
C ASN A 51 -20.48 -8.82 11.90
N ARG A 52 -20.38 -8.34 13.15
CA ARG A 52 -19.93 -9.09 14.32
C ARG A 52 -20.83 -10.29 14.58
N SER A 53 -20.24 -11.50 14.68
CA SER A 53 -20.53 -12.39 15.81
C SER A 53 -19.49 -13.50 15.95
N SER A 54 -19.21 -13.85 17.20
CA SER A 54 -18.42 -14.97 17.73
C SER A 54 -16.90 -14.79 17.86
N LYS A 55 -16.44 -15.07 19.08
CA LYS A 55 -15.06 -15.01 19.60
C LYS A 55 -14.13 -16.00 18.88
N LYS A 56 -13.63 -15.62 17.70
CA LYS A 56 -12.28 -15.98 17.24
C LYS A 56 -11.49 -14.68 17.16
N THR A 57 -10.26 -14.66 17.67
CA THR A 57 -9.30 -13.58 17.41
C THR A 57 -8.95 -13.63 15.94
N THR A 58 -9.81 -13.05 15.09
CA THR A 58 -9.58 -12.95 13.65
C THR A 58 -8.47 -11.92 13.44
N ILE A 59 -7.27 -12.40 13.07
CA ILE A 59 -6.19 -11.53 12.58
C ILE A 59 -6.69 -10.89 11.29
N LEU A 60 -6.66 -9.56 11.24
CA LEU A 60 -7.13 -8.78 10.10
C LEU A 60 -5.94 -8.28 9.26
N SER A 61 -6.20 -7.94 8.01
CA SER A 61 -5.17 -7.41 7.10
C SER A 61 -4.47 -6.16 7.64
N ASN A 62 -5.24 -5.27 8.28
CA ASN A 62 -4.70 -4.01 8.81
C ASN A 62 -3.76 -4.22 10.01
N ASP A 63 -3.78 -5.40 10.63
CA ASP A 63 -2.87 -5.72 11.74
C ASP A 63 -1.42 -5.83 11.26
N PHE A 64 -1.16 -5.84 9.95
CA PHE A 64 0.18 -5.80 9.35
C PHE A 64 0.61 -4.39 8.89
N LEU A 65 -0.22 -3.36 9.11
CA LEU A 65 0.04 -1.96 8.72
C LEU A 65 0.15 -1.08 9.97
N TRP A 66 1.18 -1.33 10.79
CA TRP A 66 1.33 -0.78 12.14
C TRP A 66 2.50 0.20 12.30
N ALA A 67 3.28 0.48 11.25
CA ALA A 67 4.47 1.33 11.36
C ALA A 67 4.13 2.75 11.82
N GLY A 68 2.97 3.28 11.42
CA GLY A 68 2.48 4.58 11.89
C GLY A 68 2.21 4.63 13.38
N LYS A 69 1.64 3.56 13.96
CA LYS A 69 1.39 3.46 15.40
C LYS A 69 2.70 3.41 16.19
N ALA A 70 3.68 2.66 15.67
CA ALA A 70 5.03 2.64 16.24
C ALA A 70 5.70 4.02 16.20
N LEU A 71 5.61 4.72 15.06
CA LEU A 71 6.16 6.06 14.92
C LEU A 71 5.48 7.09 15.83
N GLN A 72 4.15 7.05 15.96
CA GLN A 72 3.46 7.94 16.90
C GLN A 72 3.90 7.69 18.35
N TYR A 73 4.13 6.43 18.74
CA TYR A 73 4.64 6.13 20.08
C TYR A 73 6.07 6.62 20.26
N PHE A 74 6.94 6.44 19.25
CA PHE A 74 8.28 7.01 19.25
C PHE A 74 8.24 8.53 19.48
N LEU A 75 7.43 9.27 18.72
CA LEU A 75 7.32 10.72 18.86
C LEU A 75 6.76 11.14 20.23
N TYR A 76 5.78 10.40 20.76
CA TYR A 76 5.27 10.59 22.12
C TYR A 76 6.36 10.46 23.17
N LYS A 77 7.21 9.43 23.07
CA LYS A 77 8.33 9.22 23.99
C LYS A 77 9.36 10.34 23.95
N HIS A 78 9.51 11.00 22.81
CA HIS A 78 10.41 12.12 22.60
C HIS A 78 9.73 13.48 22.81
N THR A 79 8.54 13.51 23.43
CA THR A 79 7.80 14.76 23.69
C THR A 79 7.78 15.10 25.17
N THR A 80 8.16 16.35 25.50
CA THR A 80 7.89 16.94 26.82
C THR A 80 6.60 17.74 26.75
N PHE A 81 5.59 17.30 27.50
CA PHE A 81 4.28 17.95 27.57
C PHE A 81 4.27 19.09 28.59
N ASP A 82 3.51 20.13 28.29
CA ASP A 82 3.27 21.24 29.22
C ASP A 82 2.09 20.96 30.18
N GLU A 83 1.88 21.86 31.14
CA GLU A 83 0.75 21.76 32.07
C GLU A 83 -0.60 21.80 31.35
N TYR A 84 -0.67 22.55 30.24
CA TYR A 84 -1.91 22.76 29.48
C TYR A 84 -2.40 21.47 28.83
N THR A 85 -1.49 20.59 28.39
CA THR A 85 -1.80 19.23 27.98
C THR A 85 -2.55 18.46 29.09
N GLY A 86 -2.16 18.66 30.34
CA GLY A 86 -2.85 18.11 31.51
C GLY A 86 -4.29 18.62 31.66
N THR A 87 -4.53 19.90 31.38
CA THR A 87 -5.87 20.49 31.38
C THR A 87 -6.78 19.86 30.32
N LEU A 88 -6.28 19.68 29.10
CA LEU A 88 -7.06 19.07 28.01
C LEU A 88 -7.40 17.60 28.28
N LYS A 89 -6.47 16.83 28.84
CA LYS A 89 -6.76 15.42 29.21
C LYS A 89 -7.86 15.30 30.25
N LYS A 90 -7.80 16.12 31.30
CA LYS A 90 -8.78 16.11 32.39
C LYS A 90 -10.19 16.39 31.90
N SER A 91 -10.37 17.17 30.83
CA SER A 91 -11.70 17.48 30.30
C SER A 91 -12.36 16.29 29.58
N LEU A 92 -11.60 15.27 29.16
CA LEU A 92 -12.08 14.19 28.31
C LEU A 92 -12.49 12.92 29.08
N ASN A 93 -12.17 12.82 30.37
CA ASN A 93 -12.45 11.65 31.22
C ASN A 93 -12.02 10.31 30.59
N LEU A 94 -10.80 10.26 30.06
CA LEU A 94 -10.24 9.09 29.38
C LEU A 94 -9.71 8.05 30.38
N THR A 95 -9.74 6.77 30.00
CA THR A 95 -9.00 5.72 30.74
C THR A 95 -7.50 5.87 30.50
N SER A 96 -6.65 5.28 31.35
CA SER A 96 -5.18 5.36 31.18
C SER A 96 -4.68 4.83 29.82
N GLU A 97 -5.35 3.82 29.26
CA GLU A 97 -5.03 3.33 27.91
C GLU A 97 -5.43 4.34 26.82
N GLN A 98 -6.61 4.95 26.95
CA GLN A 98 -7.08 5.99 26.03
C GLN A 98 -6.22 7.25 26.10
N GLU A 99 -5.75 7.62 27.30
CA GLU A 99 -4.84 8.74 27.51
C GLU A 99 -3.51 8.54 26.77
N LEU A 100 -2.97 7.31 26.73
CA LEU A 100 -1.77 7.02 25.96
C LEU A 100 -1.99 7.32 24.47
N TYR A 101 -3.05 6.78 23.87
CA TYR A 101 -3.34 7.00 22.44
C TYR A 101 -3.71 8.46 22.13
N TYR A 102 -4.36 9.14 23.07
CA TYR A 102 -4.58 10.58 23.00
C TYR A 102 -3.26 11.34 22.88
N LEU A 103 -2.32 11.09 23.79
CA LEU A 103 -1.02 11.78 23.83
C LEU A 103 -0.13 11.40 22.64
N MET A 104 -0.17 10.13 22.20
CA MET A 104 0.47 9.69 20.95
C MET A 104 -0.02 10.50 19.77
N SER A 105 -1.34 10.58 19.57
CA SER A 105 -1.92 11.33 18.46
C SER A 105 -1.68 12.85 18.60
N LEU A 106 -1.77 13.40 19.80
CA LEU A 106 -1.59 14.83 20.05
C LEU A 106 -0.16 15.29 19.75
N SER A 107 0.84 14.59 20.29
CA SER A 107 2.25 14.88 20.06
C SER A 107 2.64 14.68 18.61
N SER A 108 2.31 13.53 18.05
CA SER A 108 2.71 13.17 16.70
C SER A 108 2.13 14.09 15.62
N ASN A 109 0.86 14.48 15.72
CA ASN A 109 0.22 15.42 14.79
C ASN A 109 0.57 16.90 15.06
N THR A 110 1.23 17.19 16.19
CA THR A 110 1.87 18.49 16.45
C THR A 110 3.25 18.58 15.81
N ILE A 111 4.02 17.51 15.94
CA ILE A 111 5.37 17.36 15.37
C ILE A 111 5.28 17.31 13.84
N LEU A 112 4.46 16.40 13.30
CA LEU A 112 4.24 16.25 11.87
C LEU A 112 3.02 17.06 11.43
N VAL A 113 3.25 18.29 10.95
CA VAL A 113 2.17 19.16 10.48
C VAL A 113 1.60 18.63 9.14
N SER A 114 0.52 17.83 9.20
CA SER A 114 -0.22 17.33 8.04
C SER A 114 -1.63 16.87 8.41
N LEU A 115 -2.66 17.46 7.79
CA LEU A 115 -4.04 17.01 7.93
C LEU A 115 -4.23 15.60 7.38
N ASN A 116 -3.58 15.27 6.26
CA ASN A 116 -3.62 13.90 5.73
C ASN A 116 -2.98 12.92 6.72
N GLY A 117 -1.97 13.32 7.49
CA GLY A 117 -1.38 12.49 8.54
C GLY A 117 -2.33 12.18 9.71
N MET A 118 -3.39 12.96 9.90
CA MET A 118 -4.34 12.78 11.00
C MET A 118 -5.43 11.74 10.72
N THR A 119 -5.54 11.22 9.49
CA THR A 119 -6.65 10.35 9.07
C THR A 119 -6.48 8.93 9.59
N SER A 120 -5.27 8.38 9.54
CA SER A 120 -4.98 6.99 9.88
C SER A 120 -3.51 6.85 10.29
N TYR A 121 -3.14 5.72 10.91
CA TYR A 121 -1.73 5.44 11.19
C TYR A 121 -0.92 5.27 9.88
N GLN A 122 -1.51 4.66 8.86
CA GLN A 122 -0.85 4.42 7.57
C GLN A 122 -0.57 5.76 6.87
N ASP A 123 -1.54 6.67 6.87
CA ASP A 123 -1.34 8.00 6.29
C ASP A 123 -0.35 8.82 7.13
N PHE A 124 -0.39 8.73 8.46
CA PHE A 124 0.61 9.35 9.33
C PHE A 124 2.04 8.92 8.97
N PHE A 125 2.27 7.60 8.85
CA PHE A 125 3.58 7.06 8.48
C PHE A 125 4.02 7.52 7.09
N SER A 126 3.10 7.51 6.13
CA SER A 126 3.37 7.94 4.75
C SER A 126 3.77 9.42 4.67
N GLN A 127 3.11 10.28 5.45
CA GLN A 127 3.43 11.70 5.55
C GLN A 127 4.77 11.91 6.25
N ALA A 128 5.05 11.17 7.33
CA ALA A 128 6.33 11.26 8.01
C ALA A 128 7.49 10.89 7.09
N PHE A 129 7.37 9.78 6.35
CA PHE A 129 8.36 9.38 5.37
C PHE A 129 8.50 10.42 4.26
N SER A 130 7.38 10.99 3.80
CA SER A 130 7.42 12.08 2.82
C SER A 130 8.15 13.31 3.32
N LYS A 131 7.90 13.76 4.56
CA LYS A 131 8.63 14.88 5.19
C LYS A 131 10.11 14.61 5.35
N TRP A 132 10.49 13.38 5.72
CA TRP A 132 11.89 13.00 5.92
C TRP A 132 12.69 13.07 4.59
N LEU A 133 12.09 12.71 3.47
CA LEU A 133 12.71 12.77 2.14
C LEU A 133 12.79 14.18 1.51
N ASN A 134 12.79 15.24 2.30
CA ASN A 134 12.93 16.61 1.80
C ASN A 134 14.39 16.88 1.37
N TYR A 135 14.64 17.04 0.08
CA TYR A 135 15.99 17.06 -0.53
C TYR A 135 16.83 18.32 -0.26
N LYS A 136 16.36 19.27 0.57
CA LYS A 136 17.08 20.53 0.84
C LYS A 136 17.41 20.68 2.32
N THR A 137 18.70 20.65 2.63
CA THR A 137 19.26 20.68 3.99
C THR A 137 18.95 21.95 4.77
N VAL A 138 18.74 23.08 4.08
CA VAL A 138 18.40 24.37 4.71
C VAL A 138 17.10 24.31 5.53
N LYS A 139 16.25 23.31 5.28
CA LYS A 139 14.92 23.18 5.90
C LYS A 139 14.85 22.09 6.96
N GLU A 140 15.97 21.42 7.24
CA GLU A 140 16.02 20.33 8.22
C GLU A 140 15.84 20.95 9.62
N ASN A 141 14.76 20.56 10.28
CA ASN A 141 14.34 21.05 11.58
C ASN A 141 14.29 19.90 12.59
N LEU A 142 14.00 20.20 13.86
CA LEU A 142 13.93 19.19 14.91
C LEU A 142 12.95 18.05 14.59
N THR A 143 11.82 18.35 13.93
CA THR A 143 10.90 17.30 13.47
C THR A 143 11.57 16.39 12.45
N TRP A 144 12.27 16.94 11.46
CA TRP A 144 13.02 16.14 10.51
C TRP A 144 14.10 15.31 11.21
N GLU A 145 14.79 15.85 12.22
CA GLU A 145 15.81 15.13 12.99
C GLU A 145 15.25 13.92 13.76
N LEU A 146 14.08 14.07 14.38
CA LEU A 146 13.36 12.95 15.01
C LEU A 146 13.00 11.87 14.00
N LEU A 147 12.49 12.26 12.84
CA LEU A 147 12.15 11.33 11.77
C LEU A 147 13.40 10.65 11.19
N ASN A 148 14.48 11.41 11.02
CA ASN A 148 15.77 10.90 10.55
C ASN A 148 16.30 9.83 11.50
N TYR A 149 16.24 10.07 12.81
CA TYR A 149 16.62 9.09 13.80
C TYR A 149 15.75 7.83 13.71
N PHE A 150 14.42 7.98 13.65
CA PHE A 150 13.50 6.85 13.53
C PHE A 150 13.82 5.98 12.31
N PHE A 151 13.92 6.57 11.12
CA PHE A 151 14.13 5.82 9.88
C PHE A 151 15.52 5.17 9.84
N THR A 152 16.57 5.88 10.26
CA THR A 152 17.95 5.38 10.14
C THR A 152 18.37 4.41 11.24
N ASN A 153 17.76 4.47 12.44
CA ASN A 153 18.18 3.64 13.59
C ASN A 153 17.10 2.66 14.04
N LEU A 154 15.83 3.07 14.05
CA LEU A 154 14.77 2.31 14.71
C LEU A 154 13.97 1.43 13.74
N TYR A 155 13.68 1.90 12.53
CA TYR A 155 12.84 1.19 11.56
C TYR A 155 13.38 -0.22 11.26
N THR A 156 14.68 -0.35 10.92
CA THR A 156 15.31 -1.65 10.65
C THR A 156 15.33 -2.55 11.89
N ASN A 157 15.53 -1.97 13.08
CA ASN A 157 15.52 -2.71 14.35
C ASN A 157 14.11 -3.29 14.65
N LEU A 158 13.06 -2.51 14.40
CA LEU A 158 11.67 -2.96 14.48
C LEU A 158 11.40 -4.09 13.48
N LYS A 159 11.83 -3.94 12.22
CA LYS A 159 11.68 -4.98 11.19
C LYS A 159 12.32 -6.29 11.61
N ILE A 160 13.55 -6.25 12.13
CA ILE A 160 14.30 -7.46 12.54
C ILE A 160 13.61 -8.17 13.70
N LYS A 161 13.08 -7.41 14.68
CA LYS A 161 12.58 -7.98 15.94
C LYS A 161 11.09 -8.31 15.93
N LEU A 162 10.28 -7.61 15.13
CA LEU A 162 8.81 -7.64 15.22
C LEU A 162 8.09 -7.86 13.89
N ALA A 163 8.78 -8.32 12.84
CA ALA A 163 8.16 -8.67 11.56
C ALA A 163 6.83 -9.43 11.73
N GLY A 164 5.77 -8.99 11.05
CA GLY A 164 4.44 -9.60 11.13
C GLY A 164 3.38 -8.69 11.74
N GLN A 165 2.44 -9.30 12.46
CA GLN A 165 1.30 -8.62 13.08
C GLN A 165 1.73 -7.62 14.18
N ASP A 166 0.95 -6.55 14.38
CA ASP A 166 1.12 -5.59 15.48
C ASP A 166 1.28 -6.31 16.82
N SER A 167 2.43 -6.07 17.45
CA SER A 167 2.74 -6.50 18.82
C SER A 167 3.11 -5.27 19.63
N PHE A 168 2.11 -4.41 19.86
CA PHE A 168 2.34 -3.06 20.37
C PHE A 168 3.12 -3.01 21.69
N ASP A 169 2.93 -3.95 22.61
CA ASP A 169 3.73 -4.02 23.84
C ASP A 169 5.23 -4.20 23.57
N LYS A 170 5.59 -5.11 22.67
CA LYS A 170 6.99 -5.30 22.26
C LYS A 170 7.52 -4.10 21.49
N THR A 171 6.67 -3.45 20.69
CA THR A 171 7.02 -2.19 20.00
C THR A 171 7.40 -1.13 21.02
N LYS A 172 6.60 -0.95 22.08
CA LYS A 172 6.91 -0.03 23.18
C LYS A 172 8.23 -0.38 23.85
N GLU A 173 8.46 -1.65 24.20
CA GLU A 173 9.69 -2.10 24.84
C GLU A 173 10.96 -1.79 24.02
N ILE A 174 10.91 -1.96 22.69
CA ILE A 174 12.04 -1.62 21.82
C ILE A 174 12.29 -0.11 21.82
N ILE A 175 11.22 0.69 21.70
CA ILE A 175 11.31 2.14 21.66
C ILE A 175 11.76 2.72 23.01
N ASP A 176 11.22 2.21 24.11
CA ASP A 176 11.58 2.66 25.47
C ASP A 176 13.05 2.36 25.77
N ARG A 177 13.53 1.17 25.41
CA ARG A 177 14.95 0.81 25.57
C ARG A 177 15.86 1.72 24.75
N ASP A 178 15.49 2.00 23.50
CA ASP A 178 16.26 2.89 22.63
C ASP A 178 16.26 4.33 23.14
N PHE A 179 15.10 4.82 23.62
CA PHE A 179 14.97 6.11 24.27
C PHE A 179 15.93 6.25 25.45
N ASP A 180 15.91 5.29 26.38
CA ASP A 180 16.74 5.37 27.58
C ASP A 180 18.25 5.25 27.31
N SER A 181 18.63 4.54 26.24
CA SER A 181 20.04 4.21 25.95
C SER A 181 20.70 5.14 24.93
N ASN A 182 19.95 5.62 23.93
CA ASN A 182 20.51 6.22 22.72
C ASN A 182 19.91 7.59 22.39
N SER A 183 18.58 7.73 22.45
CA SER A 183 17.88 8.88 21.83
C SER A 183 17.27 9.87 22.82
N LYS A 184 17.50 9.71 24.12
CA LYS A 184 16.95 10.58 25.19
C LYS A 184 17.20 12.08 24.99
N CYS A 185 18.26 12.45 24.28
CA CYS A 185 18.60 13.86 24.02
C CYS A 185 17.72 14.50 22.93
N LEU A 186 17.03 13.71 22.10
CA LEU A 186 16.20 14.19 21.01
C LEU A 186 14.80 14.53 21.53
N ILE A 187 14.59 15.74 22.07
CA ILE A 187 13.32 16.10 22.71
C ILE A 187 12.60 17.21 21.96
N TYR A 188 11.36 16.94 21.55
CA TYR A 188 10.39 17.95 21.14
C TYR A 188 9.68 18.51 22.38
N SER A 189 9.75 19.81 22.61
CA SER A 189 9.18 20.42 23.81
C SER A 189 7.95 21.28 23.50
N PHE A 190 6.84 21.01 24.20
CA PHE A 190 5.65 21.87 24.20
C PHE A 190 5.82 23.10 25.10
N THR A 191 6.85 23.12 25.95
CA THR A 191 7.17 24.26 26.82
C THR A 191 8.16 25.24 26.18
N PHE A 192 8.66 24.95 24.97
CA PHE A 192 9.66 25.77 24.31
C PHE A 192 9.11 27.15 23.93
N ASN A 193 9.79 28.20 24.40
CA ASN A 193 9.49 29.59 24.07
C ASN A 193 10.55 30.11 23.07
N SER A 194 10.10 30.57 21.90
CA SER A 194 10.97 30.94 20.77
C SER A 194 11.81 32.20 20.99
N LEU A 195 11.50 33.01 22.00
CA LEU A 195 12.14 34.31 22.22
C LEU A 195 13.63 34.25 22.65
N GLU A 196 14.15 33.07 23.00
CA GLU A 196 15.45 32.93 23.68
C GLU A 196 16.56 32.26 22.86
N ASN A 197 16.31 31.83 21.61
CA ASN A 197 17.23 30.93 20.90
C ASN A 197 17.76 31.48 19.56
N GLN A 198 19.08 31.40 19.35
CA GLN A 198 19.75 31.97 18.17
C GLN A 198 19.75 31.04 16.94
N ASN A 199 19.36 29.76 17.09
CA ASN A 199 19.36 28.75 16.03
C ASN A 199 17.95 28.43 15.48
N LEU A 200 17.13 29.45 15.28
CA LEU A 200 15.78 29.29 14.76
C LEU A 200 15.73 29.53 13.25
N LEU A 201 15.03 28.63 12.57
CA LEU A 201 14.54 28.82 11.21
C LEU A 201 13.36 29.79 11.24
N THR A 202 13.14 30.50 10.14
CA THR A 202 11.95 31.33 9.92
C THR A 202 10.87 30.54 9.17
N SER A 203 9.63 31.03 9.22
CA SER A 203 8.56 30.53 8.34
C SER A 203 8.96 30.49 6.87
N ARG A 204 9.75 31.47 6.40
CA ARG A 204 10.24 31.52 5.03
C ARG A 204 11.24 30.41 4.71
N ASP A 205 12.12 30.06 5.64
CA ASP A 205 13.08 28.95 5.47
C ASP A 205 12.33 27.62 5.29
N LEU A 206 11.19 27.48 5.96
CA LEU A 206 10.30 26.32 5.88
C LEU A 206 9.27 26.41 4.75
N PHE A 207 9.22 27.48 3.96
CA PHE A 207 8.21 27.75 2.92
C PHE A 207 6.76 27.88 3.42
N TYR A 208 6.58 28.26 4.67
CA TYR A 208 5.28 28.71 5.18
C TYR A 208 5.01 30.14 4.73
N ASP A 209 3.73 30.47 4.52
CA ASP A 209 3.33 31.84 4.16
C ASP A 209 3.44 32.82 5.34
N SER A 210 3.43 32.30 6.58
CA SER A 210 3.63 33.09 7.80
C SER A 210 3.99 32.20 8.99
N GLU A 211 4.36 32.81 10.12
CA GLU A 211 4.54 32.13 11.42
C GLU A 211 3.22 31.49 11.94
N ASN A 212 2.07 31.96 11.44
CA ASN A 212 0.74 31.41 11.72
C ASN A 212 0.44 30.20 10.81
N PHE A 213 1.32 29.20 10.82
CA PHE A 213 1.17 27.94 10.09
C PHE A 213 0.82 26.78 11.02
N GLY A 214 0.16 25.74 10.50
CA GLY A 214 -0.21 24.55 11.26
C GLY A 214 -1.14 24.89 12.43
N ILE A 215 -0.78 24.47 13.64
CA ILE A 215 -1.56 24.71 14.87
C ILE A 215 -1.75 26.21 15.14
N ALA A 216 -0.77 27.04 14.74
CA ALA A 216 -0.85 28.48 14.92
C ALA A 216 -1.96 29.13 14.06
N ASN A 217 -2.41 28.45 12.99
CA ASN A 217 -3.51 28.88 12.13
C ASN A 217 -4.89 28.46 12.67
N SER A 218 -5.19 28.78 13.93
CA SER A 218 -6.47 28.43 14.57
C SER A 218 -7.68 29.19 14.00
N ASP A 219 -7.43 30.27 13.24
CA ASP A 219 -8.46 31.16 12.71
C ASP A 219 -8.89 30.85 11.27
N SER A 220 -8.22 29.91 10.61
CA SER A 220 -8.60 29.50 9.25
C SER A 220 -10.07 29.08 9.18
N SER A 221 -10.82 29.68 8.26
CA SER A 221 -12.20 29.29 7.95
C SER A 221 -12.26 27.94 7.22
N TYR A 222 -11.17 27.56 6.56
CA TYR A 222 -11.02 26.36 5.74
C TYR A 222 -9.92 25.45 6.29
N LEU A 223 -10.26 24.19 6.56
CA LEU A 223 -9.35 23.19 7.15
C LEU A 223 -8.65 23.66 8.45
N PRO A 224 -9.42 23.97 9.51
CA PRO A 224 -8.90 24.46 10.79
C PRO A 224 -7.97 23.42 11.46
N TYR A 225 -6.66 23.63 11.42
CA TYR A 225 -5.68 22.60 11.80
C TYR A 225 -5.75 22.23 13.29
N ALA A 226 -5.75 23.23 14.18
CA ALA A 226 -5.76 23.00 15.63
C ALA A 226 -7.02 22.23 16.09
N GLN A 227 -8.17 22.53 15.50
CA GLN A 227 -9.41 21.82 15.74
C GLN A 227 -9.31 20.38 15.24
N ASN A 228 -8.84 20.16 14.01
CA ASN A 228 -8.68 18.81 13.46
C ASN A 228 -7.68 17.97 14.27
N LEU A 229 -6.61 18.58 14.78
CA LEU A 229 -5.67 17.96 15.72
C LEU A 229 -6.42 17.44 16.96
N LEU A 230 -7.15 18.31 17.67
CA LEU A 230 -7.88 17.94 18.88
C LEU A 230 -8.97 16.88 18.61
N ILE A 231 -9.68 17.00 17.49
CA ILE A 231 -10.71 16.04 17.07
C ILE A 231 -10.07 14.68 16.78
N SER A 232 -8.96 14.66 16.04
CA SER A 232 -8.26 13.44 15.70
C SER A 232 -7.72 12.75 16.95
N SER A 233 -7.03 13.49 17.82
CA SER A 233 -6.48 12.93 19.07
C SER A 233 -7.54 12.29 19.96
N TYR A 234 -8.71 12.92 20.08
CA TYR A 234 -9.83 12.33 20.80
C TYR A 234 -10.37 11.06 20.13
N LYS A 235 -10.49 11.03 18.79
CA LYS A 235 -10.93 9.82 18.06
C LYS A 235 -9.93 8.67 18.18
N PHE A 236 -8.62 8.94 18.09
CA PHE A 236 -7.58 7.93 18.32
C PHE A 236 -7.69 7.36 19.74
N ALA A 237 -7.90 8.21 20.73
CA ALA A 237 -8.16 7.78 22.11
C ALA A 237 -9.36 6.85 22.20
N LEU A 238 -10.53 7.25 21.69
CA LEU A 238 -11.75 6.44 21.73
C LEU A 238 -11.65 5.12 20.96
N SER A 239 -10.78 5.05 19.94
CA SER A 239 -10.53 3.83 19.19
C SER A 239 -9.63 2.83 19.92
N ASN A 240 -9.07 3.19 21.08
CA ASN A 240 -8.07 2.42 21.80
C ASN A 240 -6.92 1.95 20.90
N GLY A 241 -6.50 2.82 19.98
CA GLY A 241 -5.42 2.54 19.04
C GLY A 241 -5.70 1.46 17.99
N ASP A 242 -6.97 1.23 17.63
CA ASP A 242 -7.37 0.37 16.51
C ASP A 242 -6.72 0.83 15.21
N LEU A 243 -5.99 -0.06 14.54
CA LEU A 243 -5.27 0.20 13.29
C LEU A 243 -6.20 0.50 12.10
N ARG A 244 -7.50 0.29 12.25
CA ARG A 244 -8.55 0.57 11.24
C ARG A 244 -9.17 1.95 11.40
N ILE A 245 -8.71 2.76 12.35
CA ILE A 245 -9.19 4.13 12.49
C ILE A 245 -9.02 4.89 11.17
N ASN A 246 -10.12 5.50 10.72
CA ASN A 246 -10.14 6.36 9.55
C ASN A 246 -10.93 7.64 9.88
N ASN A 247 -10.18 8.67 10.26
CA ASN A 247 -10.69 9.97 10.63
C ASN A 247 -10.92 10.82 9.38
N LYS A 248 -12.10 11.41 9.29
CA LYS A 248 -12.39 12.45 8.30
C LYS A 248 -11.95 13.81 8.81
N ILE A 249 -11.23 14.54 7.96
CA ILE A 249 -10.85 15.93 8.19
C ILE A 249 -12.08 16.83 8.03
N THR A 250 -12.25 17.75 8.97
CA THR A 250 -13.32 18.73 8.96
C THR A 250 -12.84 19.97 8.21
N SER A 251 -13.49 20.30 7.10
CA SER A 251 -13.12 21.43 6.23
C SER A 251 -13.68 22.78 6.71
N MET A 252 -14.74 22.79 7.51
CA MET A 252 -15.40 24.02 7.96
C MET A 252 -15.11 24.30 9.43
N LYS A 253 -14.61 25.51 9.73
CA LYS A 253 -14.32 25.96 11.10
C LYS A 253 -15.50 25.82 12.06
N SER A 254 -16.67 26.31 11.67
CA SER A 254 -17.87 26.26 12.52
C SER A 254 -18.30 24.84 12.91
N LEU A 255 -18.10 23.86 12.02
CA LEU A 255 -18.36 22.46 12.32
C LEU A 255 -17.27 21.89 13.23
N ALA A 256 -16.02 22.21 12.97
CA ALA A 256 -14.89 21.75 13.79
C ALA A 256 -14.99 22.29 15.23
N ASP A 257 -15.30 23.57 15.39
CA ASP A 257 -15.52 24.21 16.69
C ASP A 257 -16.68 23.55 17.45
N LYS A 258 -17.80 23.25 16.78
CA LYS A 258 -18.92 22.50 17.40
C LYS A 258 -18.47 21.14 17.95
N ILE A 259 -17.65 20.40 17.20
CA ILE A 259 -17.14 19.10 17.64
C ILE A 259 -16.17 19.28 18.82
N VAL A 260 -15.27 20.26 18.75
CA VAL A 260 -14.33 20.56 19.85
C VAL A 260 -15.08 20.96 21.13
N ILE A 261 -16.06 21.86 21.04
CA ILE A 261 -16.88 22.30 22.19
C ILE A 261 -17.66 21.12 22.78
N SER A 262 -18.20 20.24 21.94
CA SER A 262 -18.89 19.04 22.39
C SER A 262 -17.97 18.10 23.17
N ASN A 263 -16.72 17.93 22.73
CA ASN A 263 -15.79 16.95 23.31
C ASN A 263 -15.03 17.50 24.53
N TYR A 264 -14.60 18.77 24.49
CA TYR A 264 -13.69 19.35 25.48
C TYR A 264 -14.37 20.32 26.44
N CYS A 265 -15.55 20.80 26.09
CA CYS A 265 -16.21 21.92 26.79
C CYS A 265 -17.60 21.53 27.30
N ASN A 266 -17.92 20.22 27.34
CA ASN A 266 -19.21 19.69 27.78
C ASN A 266 -20.43 20.38 27.12
N GLY A 267 -20.26 20.82 25.86
CA GLY A 267 -21.29 21.53 25.11
C GLY A 267 -21.51 23.01 25.51
N LYS A 268 -20.72 23.57 26.44
CA LYS A 268 -20.83 24.96 26.91
C LYS A 268 -19.60 25.76 26.51
N MET A 269 -19.81 26.88 25.82
CA MET A 269 -18.72 27.71 25.30
C MET A 269 -18.04 28.55 26.39
N ASP A 270 -18.80 28.99 27.39
CA ASP A 270 -18.30 29.88 28.45
C ASP A 270 -17.28 29.21 29.39
N ASP A 271 -17.32 27.87 29.49
CA ASP A 271 -16.41 27.06 30.32
C ASP A 271 -15.34 26.33 29.48
N CYS A 272 -15.09 26.78 28.24
CA CYS A 272 -14.28 26.02 27.31
C CYS A 272 -12.79 26.05 27.69
N LEU A 273 -12.25 24.88 28.02
CA LEU A 273 -10.85 24.71 28.43
C LEU A 273 -9.87 24.84 27.25
N VAL A 274 -10.38 24.82 26.01
CA VAL A 274 -9.58 24.97 24.79
C VAL A 274 -9.21 26.44 24.57
N LYS A 275 -7.91 26.73 24.67
CA LYS A 275 -7.27 28.04 24.54
C LYS A 275 -6.26 27.94 23.40
N TYR A 276 -6.68 28.28 22.19
CA TYR A 276 -5.84 28.13 21.01
C TYR A 276 -4.49 28.84 21.14
N GLU A 277 -4.41 30.01 21.79
CA GLU A 277 -3.15 30.70 22.06
C GLU A 277 -2.10 29.86 22.80
N LYS A 278 -2.54 28.94 23.67
CA LYS A 278 -1.64 27.98 24.33
C LYS A 278 -1.19 26.86 23.40
N LEU A 279 -2.07 26.41 22.50
CA LEU A 279 -1.72 25.40 21.49
C LEU A 279 -0.71 25.94 20.48
N LYS A 280 -0.79 27.23 20.12
CA LYS A 280 0.13 27.84 19.13
C LYS A 280 1.59 27.67 19.52
N THR A 281 1.92 27.73 20.82
CA THR A 281 3.31 27.63 21.29
C THR A 281 3.92 26.25 21.10
N TRP A 282 3.10 25.20 20.97
CA TRP A 282 3.61 23.85 20.70
C TRP A 282 4.25 23.74 19.31
N ASN A 283 3.98 24.69 18.41
CA ASN A 283 4.59 24.75 17.09
C ASN A 283 6.01 25.33 17.13
N ASN A 284 6.44 25.96 18.22
CA ASN A 284 7.73 26.66 18.30
C ASN A 284 8.92 25.73 18.04
N SER A 285 8.85 24.49 18.52
CA SER A 285 9.91 23.49 18.33
C SER A 285 10.08 23.07 16.86
N ASN A 286 9.07 23.28 15.99
CA ASN A 286 9.21 23.06 14.54
C ASN A 286 10.18 24.05 13.87
N TYR A 287 10.51 25.17 14.52
CA TYR A 287 11.45 26.16 13.99
C TYR A 287 12.88 25.93 14.47
N ILE A 288 13.12 24.99 15.39
CA ILE A 288 14.48 24.65 15.81
C ILE A 288 15.18 23.96 14.64
N LYS A 289 16.32 24.49 14.22
CA LYS A 289 17.15 23.88 13.16
C LYS A 289 17.67 22.52 13.64
N ALA A 290 17.70 21.52 12.74
CA ALA A 290 18.29 20.22 13.02
C ALA A 290 19.79 20.35 13.35
N SER A 291 20.30 19.42 14.15
CA SER A 291 21.73 19.35 14.48
C SER A 291 22.59 19.03 13.25
N ASP A 292 23.76 19.67 13.15
CA ASP A 292 24.70 19.41 12.05
C ASP A 292 25.17 17.94 12.02
N GLU A 293 25.19 17.26 13.18
CA GLU A 293 25.48 15.83 13.28
C GLU A 293 24.42 14.98 12.56
N SER A 294 23.13 15.26 12.79
CA SER A 294 22.03 14.52 12.16
C SER A 294 22.02 14.72 10.64
N ILE A 295 22.25 15.97 10.19
CA ILE A 295 22.39 16.34 8.78
C ILE A 295 23.55 15.57 8.14
N SER A 296 24.72 15.59 8.79
CA SER A 296 25.93 14.92 8.28
C SER A 296 25.73 13.39 8.20
N LYS A 297 25.13 12.78 9.22
CA LYS A 297 24.81 11.35 9.22
C LYS A 297 23.85 10.99 8.08
N PHE A 298 22.86 11.84 7.79
CA PHE A 298 21.95 11.61 6.69
C PHE A 298 22.63 11.73 5.32
N GLN A 299 23.52 12.72 5.13
CA GLN A 299 24.30 12.84 3.90
C GLN A 299 25.21 11.61 3.67
N ILE A 300 25.82 11.10 4.73
CA ILE A 300 26.59 9.84 4.70
C ILE A 300 25.66 8.67 4.34
N PHE A 301 24.49 8.57 4.98
CA PHE A 301 23.49 7.55 4.67
C PHE A 301 23.07 7.59 3.19
N LEU A 302 22.85 8.78 2.61
CA LEU A 302 22.49 8.94 1.20
C LEU A 302 23.62 8.53 0.24
N SER A 303 24.88 8.76 0.59
CA SER A 303 26.03 8.51 -0.29
C SER A 303 26.58 7.06 -0.23
N GLN A 304 26.41 6.35 0.89
CA GLN A 304 26.97 5.00 1.07
C GLN A 304 26.00 3.88 0.67
N ASN A 305 26.52 2.69 0.31
CA ASN A 305 25.72 1.47 0.06
C ASN A 305 24.55 1.66 -0.93
N ILE A 306 24.77 2.46 -1.98
CA ILE A 306 23.79 2.68 -3.03
C ILE A 306 23.67 1.39 -3.86
N LYS A 307 22.43 0.94 -4.10
CA LYS A 307 22.16 -0.29 -4.84
C LYS A 307 22.23 -0.10 -6.36
N PHE A 308 21.66 0.99 -6.86
CA PHE A 308 21.62 1.33 -8.28
C PHE A 308 22.28 2.67 -8.51
N LYS A 309 23.20 2.73 -9.48
CA LYS A 309 23.94 3.97 -9.80
C LYS A 309 23.12 4.93 -10.66
N ASN A 310 22.21 4.40 -11.47
CA ASN A 310 21.38 5.16 -12.39
C ASN A 310 20.01 4.47 -12.58
N PHE A 311 19.08 5.20 -13.20
CA PHE A 311 17.73 4.73 -13.46
C PHE A 311 17.70 3.49 -14.38
N ASP A 312 18.60 3.41 -15.36
CA ASP A 312 18.62 2.29 -16.32
C ASP A 312 19.04 0.97 -15.64
N GLU A 313 19.94 1.02 -14.65
CA GLU A 313 20.29 -0.14 -13.81
C GLU A 313 19.09 -0.61 -12.98
N LEU A 314 18.36 0.32 -12.37
CA LEU A 314 17.12 0.02 -11.61
C LEU A 314 16.06 -0.62 -12.51
N ASP A 315 15.81 -0.04 -13.68
CA ASP A 315 14.81 -0.52 -14.64
C ASP A 315 15.16 -1.91 -15.17
N LYS A 316 16.43 -2.13 -15.52
CA LYS A 316 16.94 -3.43 -15.97
C LYS A 316 16.79 -4.49 -14.88
N TYR A 317 17.15 -4.15 -13.64
CA TYR A 317 16.99 -5.06 -12.51
C TYR A 317 15.56 -5.55 -12.36
N TYR A 318 14.60 -4.62 -12.39
CA TYR A 318 13.17 -4.96 -12.30
C TYR A 318 12.64 -5.69 -13.54
N SER A 319 13.18 -5.40 -14.73
CA SER A 319 12.88 -6.16 -15.95
C SER A 319 13.31 -7.62 -15.83
N ASP A 320 14.50 -7.87 -15.27
CA ASP A 320 15.05 -9.20 -15.11
C ASP A 320 14.24 -10.02 -14.08
N ILE A 321 13.92 -9.47 -12.90
CA ILE A 321 13.21 -10.23 -11.85
C ILE A 321 11.73 -10.46 -12.18
N THR A 322 11.07 -9.53 -12.89
CA THR A 322 9.65 -9.68 -13.26
C THR A 322 9.44 -10.61 -14.45
N HIS A 323 10.50 -10.96 -15.19
CA HIS A 323 10.43 -11.75 -16.43
C HIS A 323 9.45 -11.17 -17.46
N ASN A 324 9.27 -9.84 -17.47
CA ASN A 324 8.28 -9.19 -18.30
C ASN A 324 8.73 -9.12 -19.77
N ARG A 325 8.37 -10.12 -20.56
CA ARG A 325 8.74 -10.21 -21.99
C ARG A 325 7.82 -9.40 -22.93
N ARG A 326 6.92 -8.57 -22.39
CA ARG A 326 5.98 -7.78 -23.21
C ARG A 326 6.70 -6.60 -23.84
N LYS A 327 6.47 -6.36 -25.13
CA LYS A 327 7.05 -5.23 -25.86
C LYS A 327 6.58 -3.88 -25.30
N ASN A 328 5.31 -3.80 -24.88
CA ASN A 328 4.70 -2.60 -24.27
C ASN A 328 4.03 -3.02 -22.95
N PRO A 329 4.82 -3.24 -21.90
CA PRO A 329 4.31 -3.74 -20.63
C PRO A 329 3.48 -2.70 -19.87
N GLY A 330 3.41 -1.45 -20.34
CA GLY A 330 2.88 -0.32 -19.58
C GLY A 330 3.64 -0.09 -18.29
N ALA A 331 3.00 0.66 -17.40
CA ALA A 331 3.50 1.03 -16.10
C ALA A 331 3.45 -0.15 -15.11
N ASN A 332 4.30 -1.14 -15.38
CA ASN A 332 4.67 -2.18 -14.43
C ASN A 332 5.79 -1.64 -13.53
N ILE A 333 6.47 -2.46 -12.74
CA ILE A 333 7.67 -2.00 -12.01
C ILE A 333 8.87 -1.69 -12.96
N THR A 334 8.73 -2.00 -14.26
CA THR A 334 9.61 -1.55 -15.37
C THR A 334 9.05 -0.28 -16.03
N LEU A 335 9.84 0.79 -16.06
CA LEU A 335 9.40 2.16 -16.28
C LEU A 335 10.01 2.85 -17.50
N SER A 336 11.07 2.30 -18.12
CA SER A 336 11.75 2.95 -19.26
C SER A 336 10.81 3.36 -20.40
N ILE A 337 9.84 2.49 -20.74
CA ILE A 337 8.86 2.77 -21.79
C ILE A 337 7.88 3.87 -21.33
N VAL A 338 7.45 3.84 -20.07
CA VAL A 338 6.57 4.85 -19.48
C VAL A 338 7.22 6.22 -19.54
N MET A 339 8.51 6.32 -19.16
CA MET A 339 9.25 7.58 -19.19
C MET A 339 9.28 8.20 -20.59
N LYS A 340 9.50 7.39 -21.63
CA LYS A 340 9.47 7.84 -23.03
C LYS A 340 8.09 8.32 -23.46
N GLU A 341 7.04 7.58 -23.10
CA GLU A 341 5.67 7.94 -23.46
C GLU A 341 5.17 9.17 -22.68
N LEU A 342 5.56 9.34 -21.41
CA LEU A 342 5.29 10.55 -20.63
C LEU A 342 5.85 11.79 -21.32
N ALA A 343 7.12 11.74 -21.71
CA ALA A 343 7.78 12.85 -22.39
C ALA A 343 7.07 13.22 -23.69
N LYS A 344 6.57 12.22 -24.43
CA LYS A 344 5.82 12.43 -25.67
C LYS A 344 4.42 13.02 -25.43
N VAL A 345 3.65 12.45 -24.51
CA VAL A 345 2.25 12.84 -24.25
C VAL A 345 2.18 14.26 -23.68
N TYR A 346 3.03 14.56 -22.70
CA TYR A 346 3.02 15.84 -21.98
C TYR A 346 4.04 16.85 -22.49
N LYS A 347 4.77 16.51 -23.57
CA LYS A 347 5.82 17.36 -24.17
C LYS A 347 6.85 17.83 -23.13
N TRP A 348 7.21 16.95 -22.19
CA TRP A 348 8.18 17.29 -21.15
C TRP A 348 9.58 17.48 -21.72
N SER A 349 10.31 18.42 -21.13
CA SER A 349 11.75 18.59 -21.40
C SER A 349 12.53 17.38 -20.89
N GLU A 350 13.72 17.18 -21.46
CA GLU A 350 14.66 16.15 -21.01
C GLU A 350 15.05 16.35 -19.54
N GLU A 351 15.27 17.61 -19.11
CA GLU A 351 15.55 17.95 -17.72
C GLU A 351 14.44 17.49 -16.77
N ARG A 352 13.16 17.74 -17.12
CA ARG A 352 12.02 17.32 -16.30
C ARG A 352 11.94 15.80 -16.20
N LEU A 353 12.17 15.10 -17.31
CA LEU A 353 12.19 13.66 -17.35
C LEU A 353 13.31 13.09 -16.45
N GLU A 354 14.49 13.69 -16.52
CA GLU A 354 15.65 13.27 -15.74
C GLU A 354 15.45 13.54 -14.24
N ASN A 355 14.80 14.64 -13.87
CA ASN A 355 14.41 14.93 -12.48
C ASN A 355 13.45 13.86 -11.92
N LEU A 356 12.48 13.40 -12.71
CA LEU A 356 11.59 12.31 -12.28
C LEU A 356 12.36 10.99 -12.14
N LYS A 357 13.20 10.64 -13.12
CA LYS A 357 14.03 9.42 -13.06
C LYS A 357 14.93 9.41 -11.83
N ASN A 358 15.60 10.52 -11.54
CA ASN A 358 16.46 10.67 -10.36
C ASN A 358 15.66 10.59 -9.06
N THR A 359 14.45 11.15 -9.02
CA THR A 359 13.56 11.03 -7.85
C THR A 359 13.19 9.56 -7.60
N ILE A 360 12.82 8.83 -8.66
CA ILE A 360 12.51 7.39 -8.59
C ILE A 360 13.75 6.60 -8.15
N LEU A 361 14.91 6.83 -8.77
CA LEU A 361 16.15 6.18 -8.40
C LEU A 361 16.50 6.38 -6.92
N ASN A 362 16.42 7.61 -6.44
CA ASN A 362 16.75 7.97 -5.07
C ASN A 362 15.82 7.29 -4.07
N ILE A 363 14.51 7.29 -4.32
CA ILE A 363 13.57 6.68 -3.39
C ILE A 363 13.76 5.16 -3.30
N PHE A 364 13.99 4.47 -4.43
CA PHE A 364 14.31 3.05 -4.41
C PHE A 364 15.59 2.79 -3.62
N ASN A 365 16.67 3.52 -3.90
CA ASN A 365 17.93 3.36 -3.18
C ASN A 365 17.78 3.58 -1.67
N ILE A 366 16.98 4.55 -1.24
CA ILE A 366 16.69 4.79 0.18
C ILE A 366 15.88 3.63 0.77
N CYS A 367 14.83 3.19 0.10
CA CYS A 367 14.05 2.04 0.56
C CYS A 367 14.93 0.79 0.72
N TYR A 368 15.76 0.46 -0.28
CA TYR A 368 16.67 -0.68 -0.19
C TYR A 368 17.65 -0.57 0.97
N LYS A 369 18.16 0.62 1.29
CA LYS A 369 19.03 0.82 2.45
C LYS A 369 18.29 0.58 3.76
N LEU A 370 17.07 1.11 3.91
CA LEU A 370 16.24 0.90 5.11
C LEU A 370 15.89 -0.57 5.32
N THR A 371 15.69 -1.29 4.22
CA THR A 371 15.28 -2.70 4.23
C THR A 371 16.44 -3.68 4.08
N PHE A 372 17.69 -3.21 4.02
CA PHE A 372 18.84 -4.09 3.90
C PHE A 372 19.09 -4.79 5.24
N LEU A 373 18.61 -6.03 5.35
CA LEU A 373 18.83 -6.87 6.52
C LEU A 373 20.17 -7.62 6.39
N SER A 374 20.92 -7.75 7.49
CA SER A 374 22.26 -8.35 7.57
C SER A 374 22.41 -9.78 7.02
N ASN A 375 21.30 -10.43 6.65
CA ASN A 375 21.27 -11.79 6.09
C ASN A 375 21.30 -11.83 4.54
N ASN A 376 21.56 -10.71 3.86
CA ASN A 376 21.70 -10.59 2.39
C ASN A 376 20.50 -11.06 1.54
N ILE A 377 19.33 -11.30 2.13
CA ILE A 377 18.11 -11.57 1.36
C ILE A 377 17.47 -10.22 1.02
N ASP A 378 17.52 -9.89 -0.25
CA ASP A 378 16.93 -8.69 -0.80
C ASP A 378 15.43 -8.86 -1.06
N ASP A 379 14.65 -8.98 0.02
CA ASP A 379 13.22 -9.26 -0.06
C ASP A 379 12.36 -8.03 -0.41
N PHE A 380 12.90 -6.81 -0.27
CA PHE A 380 12.22 -5.58 -0.67
C PHE A 380 11.99 -5.51 -2.18
N SER A 381 12.85 -6.15 -2.99
CA SER A 381 12.67 -6.27 -4.45
C SER A 381 11.30 -6.82 -4.84
N TYR A 382 10.74 -7.68 -3.99
CA TYR A 382 9.48 -8.36 -4.20
C TYR A 382 8.31 -7.65 -3.50
N ALA A 383 8.56 -6.49 -2.88
CA ALA A 383 7.55 -5.71 -2.16
C ALA A 383 6.64 -4.91 -3.08
N ILE A 384 7.10 -4.54 -4.28
CA ILE A 384 6.34 -3.75 -5.23
C ILE A 384 6.18 -4.60 -6.48
N ILE A 385 4.94 -4.79 -6.93
CA ILE A 385 4.64 -5.57 -8.12
C ILE A 385 4.38 -4.71 -9.35
N GLY A 386 3.98 -3.45 -9.16
CA GLY A 386 3.66 -2.54 -10.25
C GLY A 386 3.66 -1.08 -9.80
N MET A 387 4.05 -0.19 -10.70
CA MET A 387 3.97 1.25 -10.51
C MET A 387 3.35 1.89 -11.74
N ILE A 388 2.08 2.25 -11.61
CA ILE A 388 1.18 2.64 -12.68
C ILE A 388 1.13 4.16 -12.80
N PHE A 389 1.29 4.66 -14.02
CA PHE A 389 1.12 6.07 -14.34
C PHE A 389 -0.08 6.22 -15.28
N THR A 390 -1.01 7.10 -14.91
CA THR A 390 -2.25 7.31 -15.64
C THR A 390 -2.43 8.78 -16.04
N PRO A 391 -2.97 9.06 -17.25
CA PRO A 391 -3.39 10.39 -17.64
C PRO A 391 -4.78 10.77 -17.11
N ASP A 392 -5.46 9.86 -16.40
CA ASP A 392 -6.80 10.10 -15.88
C ASP A 392 -6.78 11.24 -14.85
N GLU A 393 -7.78 12.12 -14.92
CA GLU A 393 -7.92 13.25 -13.98
C GLU A 393 -8.22 12.78 -12.56
N LYS A 394 -8.93 11.65 -12.42
CA LYS A 394 -9.22 10.98 -11.16
C LYS A 394 -8.90 9.50 -11.27
N LEU A 395 -8.40 8.91 -10.19
CA LEU A 395 -8.10 7.49 -10.18
C LEU A 395 -9.39 6.65 -10.21
N LEU A 396 -9.47 5.74 -11.17
CA LEU A 396 -10.56 4.78 -11.32
C LEU A 396 -10.31 3.53 -10.47
N LEU A 397 -10.53 3.65 -9.16
CA LEU A 397 -10.37 2.56 -8.19
C LEU A 397 -11.63 1.67 -8.12
N SER A 398 -11.44 0.37 -7.88
CA SER A 398 -12.56 -0.58 -7.79
C SER A 398 -13.33 -0.41 -6.49
N GLY A 399 -14.62 -0.07 -6.57
CA GLY A 399 -15.54 -0.13 -5.42
C GLY A 399 -15.65 1.14 -4.58
N GLU A 400 -15.06 2.26 -5.00
CA GLU A 400 -15.26 3.57 -4.37
C GLU A 400 -15.97 4.53 -5.35
N GLN A 401 -16.79 5.44 -4.82
CA GLN A 401 -17.20 6.64 -5.57
C GLN A 401 -15.93 7.42 -5.91
N GLU A 402 -15.88 8.01 -7.11
CA GLU A 402 -14.80 8.88 -7.60
C GLU A 402 -14.28 9.78 -6.47
N SER A 403 -13.15 9.38 -5.88
CA SER A 403 -12.47 10.17 -4.87
C SER A 403 -11.44 11.03 -5.60
N ASP A 404 -11.28 12.28 -5.16
CA ASP A 404 -10.25 13.20 -5.67
C ASP A 404 -8.86 12.77 -5.16
N VAL A 405 -8.50 11.51 -5.42
CA VAL A 405 -7.27 10.86 -5.01
C VAL A 405 -6.32 10.91 -6.20
N GLU A 406 -5.15 11.52 -5.99
CA GLU A 406 -4.13 11.73 -7.03
C GLU A 406 -3.09 10.60 -7.07
N SER A 407 -2.99 9.83 -5.98
CA SER A 407 -2.07 8.72 -5.84
C SER A 407 -2.65 7.64 -4.92
N TYR A 408 -2.34 6.38 -5.20
CA TYR A 408 -2.86 5.24 -4.44
C TYR A 408 -1.84 4.12 -4.30
N THR A 409 -1.79 3.51 -3.11
CA THR A 409 -1.07 2.28 -2.83
C THR A 409 -2.08 1.18 -2.53
N GLY A 410 -2.10 0.16 -3.38
CA GLY A 410 -2.86 -1.06 -3.13
C GLY A 410 -2.01 -2.09 -2.41
N TYR A 411 -2.57 -2.72 -1.38
CA TYR A 411 -1.89 -3.74 -0.59
C TYR A 411 -2.41 -5.14 -0.92
N SER A 412 -1.49 -6.09 -0.94
CA SER A 412 -1.79 -7.53 -0.90
C SER A 412 -1.42 -8.09 0.47
N PHE A 413 -2.07 -9.18 0.86
CA PHE A 413 -1.78 -9.89 2.09
C PHE A 413 -1.78 -11.40 1.83
N ILE A 414 -0.89 -12.10 2.52
CA ILE A 414 -0.73 -13.54 2.41
C ILE A 414 -1.65 -14.20 3.45
N LYS A 415 -2.54 -15.07 2.98
CA LYS A 415 -3.42 -15.89 3.82
C LYS A 415 -2.92 -17.31 3.88
N SER A 416 -3.05 -17.92 5.05
CA SER A 416 -2.85 -19.36 5.23
C SER A 416 -3.79 -20.13 4.32
N ARG A 417 -3.27 -21.12 3.60
CA ARG A 417 -4.11 -22.01 2.78
C ARG A 417 -5.00 -22.92 3.62
N PHE A 418 -4.66 -23.14 4.89
CA PHE A 418 -5.34 -24.10 5.75
C PHE A 418 -6.54 -23.51 6.49
N ASN A 419 -6.46 -22.23 6.88
CA ASN A 419 -7.49 -21.60 7.72
C ASN A 419 -7.94 -20.21 7.20
N GLY A 420 -7.36 -19.71 6.11
CA GLY A 420 -7.71 -18.41 5.52
C GLY A 420 -7.29 -17.18 6.34
N ILE A 421 -6.59 -17.38 7.46
CA ILE A 421 -6.11 -16.30 8.34
C ILE A 421 -4.93 -15.59 7.68
N TYR A 422 -4.86 -14.27 7.80
CA TYR A 422 -3.71 -13.50 7.33
C TYR A 422 -2.46 -13.83 8.16
N GLU A 423 -1.36 -14.13 7.48
CA GLU A 423 -0.07 -14.50 8.08
C GLU A 423 1.01 -13.46 7.81
N SER A 424 0.85 -12.64 6.76
CA SER A 424 1.86 -11.65 6.39
C SER A 424 1.35 -10.57 5.44
N ALA A 425 2.03 -9.43 5.42
CA ALA A 425 1.93 -8.47 4.33
C ALA A 425 2.54 -9.02 3.02
N GLY A 426 1.78 -8.88 1.93
CA GLY A 426 2.15 -9.30 0.58
C GLY A 426 2.90 -8.21 -0.19
N TYR A 427 2.68 -8.15 -1.50
CA TYR A 427 3.19 -7.10 -2.37
C TYR A 427 2.30 -5.85 -2.36
N CYS A 428 2.80 -4.74 -2.88
CA CYS A 428 2.06 -3.50 -3.11
C CYS A 428 2.07 -3.15 -4.60
N TYR A 429 1.09 -2.37 -5.04
CA TYR A 429 1.16 -1.67 -6.32
C TYR A 429 0.83 -0.20 -6.13
N LEU A 430 1.46 0.65 -6.92
CA LEU A 430 1.34 2.10 -6.84
C LEU A 430 0.62 2.63 -8.07
N ILE A 431 -0.21 3.65 -7.92
CA ILE A 431 -0.86 4.35 -9.02
C ILE A 431 -0.67 5.85 -8.83
N PHE A 432 -0.29 6.56 -9.90
CA PHE A 432 -0.05 8.00 -9.92
C PHE A 432 -0.79 8.66 -11.08
N ALA A 433 -1.63 9.64 -10.77
CA ALA A 433 -2.20 10.54 -11.77
C ALA A 433 -1.16 11.59 -12.19
N ILE A 434 -0.82 11.62 -13.48
CA ILE A 434 0.27 12.48 -13.99
C ILE A 434 -0.06 13.95 -13.92
N ASN A 435 -1.33 14.33 -14.04
CA ASN A 435 -1.73 15.74 -14.07
C ASN A 435 -1.28 16.50 -12.80
N TYR A 436 -1.10 15.80 -11.67
CA TYR A 436 -0.56 16.39 -10.45
C TYR A 436 0.96 16.62 -10.50
N ILE A 437 1.70 15.68 -11.10
CA ILE A 437 3.14 15.80 -11.31
C ILE A 437 3.41 16.88 -12.37
N ASP A 438 2.50 17.02 -13.34
CA ASP A 438 2.60 17.99 -14.42
C ASP A 438 2.35 19.45 -13.96
N SER A 439 1.44 19.66 -13.01
CA SER A 439 1.03 20.98 -12.54
C SER A 439 1.94 21.62 -11.48
N ASN A 440 2.75 20.82 -10.76
CA ASN A 440 3.59 21.31 -9.68
C ASN A 440 5.04 21.54 -10.12
N ASN A 441 5.36 22.79 -10.50
CA ASN A 441 6.68 23.12 -11.04
C ASN A 441 7.68 23.64 -9.99
N ALA A 442 7.26 24.06 -8.78
CA ALA A 442 8.20 24.47 -7.72
C ALA A 442 7.63 24.37 -6.29
N GLU A 443 8.51 23.97 -5.36
CA GLU A 443 8.21 23.76 -3.93
C GLU A 443 7.56 24.98 -3.25
N ALA A 444 8.00 26.19 -3.60
CA ALA A 444 7.52 27.44 -3.03
C ALA A 444 6.06 27.76 -3.36
N TYR A 445 5.45 27.03 -4.30
CA TYR A 445 4.06 27.20 -4.73
C TYR A 445 3.14 26.04 -4.33
N SER A 446 3.61 25.12 -3.48
CA SER A 446 2.78 23.99 -3.04
C SER A 446 1.63 24.44 -2.12
N THR A 447 0.45 24.65 -2.70
CA THR A 447 -0.76 25.07 -1.97
C THR A 447 -1.15 24.06 -0.89
N ASN A 448 -1.08 22.76 -1.19
CA ASN A 448 -1.43 21.72 -0.22
C ASN A 448 -0.49 21.72 1.00
N TYR A 449 0.79 22.02 0.80
CA TYR A 449 1.74 22.16 1.91
C TYR A 449 1.45 23.42 2.74
N LYS A 450 1.21 24.56 2.08
CA LYS A 450 0.96 25.86 2.73
C LYS A 450 -0.30 25.90 3.60
N ILE A 451 -1.30 25.09 3.28
CA ILE A 451 -2.51 24.92 4.11
C ILE A 451 -2.38 23.76 5.12
N GLY A 452 -1.22 23.11 5.20
CA GLY A 452 -0.96 22.00 6.12
C GLY A 452 -1.68 20.70 5.75
N LYS A 453 -2.13 20.53 4.50
CA LYS A 453 -2.73 19.27 4.02
C LYS A 453 -1.66 18.19 3.87
N GLU A 454 -0.56 18.54 3.21
CA GLU A 454 0.61 17.68 3.00
C GLU A 454 1.78 18.11 3.88
N SER A 455 2.68 17.18 4.22
CA SER A 455 3.82 17.42 5.13
C SER A 455 5.11 17.89 4.44
N ASN A 456 5.16 17.83 3.11
CA ASN A 456 6.34 18.15 2.29
C ASN A 456 5.94 19.08 1.11
N PRO A 457 6.69 20.17 0.84
CA PRO A 457 6.44 21.05 -0.30
C PRO A 457 6.88 20.47 -1.66
N SER A 458 7.57 19.33 -1.69
CA SER A 458 8.10 18.70 -2.91
C SER A 458 7.01 18.45 -3.96
N PRO A 459 7.26 18.73 -5.26
CA PRO A 459 6.34 18.35 -6.33
C PRO A 459 6.17 16.82 -6.45
N TYR A 460 7.09 16.05 -5.86
CA TYR A 460 7.05 14.59 -5.81
C TYR A 460 6.51 14.05 -4.48
N VAL A 461 5.81 14.88 -3.68
CA VAL A 461 5.21 14.49 -2.39
C VAL A 461 4.38 13.22 -2.48
N ASN A 462 3.62 13.04 -3.56
CA ASN A 462 2.79 11.86 -3.78
C ASN A 462 3.64 10.59 -3.98
N PHE A 463 4.78 10.65 -4.68
CA PHE A 463 5.71 9.51 -4.75
C PHE A 463 6.21 9.14 -3.36
N ASN A 464 6.73 10.12 -2.64
CA ASN A 464 7.31 9.86 -1.34
C ASN A 464 6.26 9.23 -0.40
N LYS A 465 5.05 9.80 -0.37
CA LYS A 465 3.92 9.29 0.42
C LYS A 465 3.59 7.83 0.08
N GLU A 466 3.40 7.49 -1.20
CA GLU A 466 3.05 6.12 -1.57
C GLU A 466 4.17 5.11 -1.27
N PHE A 467 5.45 5.49 -1.40
CA PHE A 467 6.55 4.61 -0.95
C PHE A 467 6.60 4.47 0.58
N GLY A 468 6.21 5.50 1.33
CA GLY A 468 6.01 5.38 2.77
C GLY A 468 4.97 4.30 3.12
N LYS A 469 3.88 4.21 2.36
CA LYS A 469 2.88 3.14 2.49
C LYS A 469 3.44 1.75 2.16
N VAL A 470 4.29 1.64 1.15
CA VAL A 470 5.01 0.38 0.85
C VAL A 470 5.89 -0.03 2.03
N LEU A 471 6.61 0.90 2.64
CA LEU A 471 7.46 0.63 3.81
C LEU A 471 6.65 0.25 5.05
N ASP A 472 5.47 0.84 5.26
CA ASP A 472 4.57 0.41 6.34
C ASP A 472 4.18 -1.07 6.16
N SER A 473 3.71 -1.42 4.97
CA SER A 473 3.39 -2.81 4.62
C SER A 473 4.59 -3.75 4.72
N TYR A 474 5.77 -3.30 4.28
CA TYR A 474 7.00 -4.09 4.39
C TYR A 474 7.37 -4.40 5.84
N LEU A 475 7.10 -3.50 6.79
CA LEU A 475 7.35 -3.74 8.21
C LEU A 475 6.55 -4.94 8.73
N GLY A 476 5.29 -5.06 8.30
CA GLY A 476 4.41 -6.20 8.60
C GLY A 476 4.71 -7.49 7.84
N ARG A 477 5.71 -7.52 6.94
CA ARG A 477 6.09 -8.74 6.23
C ARG A 477 6.92 -9.67 7.10
N THR A 478 6.56 -10.95 7.17
CA THR A 478 7.27 -12.00 7.88
C THR A 478 8.33 -12.62 6.96
N LYS A 479 9.26 -13.39 7.54
CA LYS A 479 10.29 -14.09 6.75
C LYS A 479 9.67 -15.13 5.81
N GLU A 480 8.65 -15.83 6.28
CA GLU A 480 7.89 -16.81 5.51
C GLU A 480 7.15 -16.14 4.36
N GLY A 481 6.52 -14.98 4.63
CA GLY A 481 5.88 -14.16 3.60
C GLY A 481 6.86 -13.66 2.54
N ALA A 482 8.05 -13.21 2.95
CA ALA A 482 9.13 -12.83 2.03
C ALA A 482 9.56 -14.00 1.13
N ASN A 483 9.82 -15.18 1.70
CA ASN A 483 10.19 -16.37 0.94
C ASN A 483 9.10 -16.79 -0.05
N TYR A 484 7.83 -16.72 0.36
CA TYR A 484 6.71 -16.99 -0.53
C TYR A 484 6.67 -16.04 -1.71
N LEU A 485 6.79 -14.73 -1.46
CA LEU A 485 6.82 -13.73 -2.53
C LEU A 485 7.98 -13.96 -3.49
N ILE A 486 9.20 -14.19 -2.99
CA ILE A 486 10.37 -14.47 -3.85
C ILE A 486 10.08 -15.61 -4.84
N GLN A 487 9.46 -16.70 -4.36
CA GLN A 487 9.14 -17.86 -5.18
C GLN A 487 7.97 -17.61 -6.15
N SER A 488 6.96 -16.87 -5.72
CA SER A 488 5.74 -16.64 -6.51
C SER A 488 5.82 -15.41 -7.42
N TYR A 489 6.84 -14.56 -7.27
CA TYR A 489 6.88 -13.24 -7.92
C TYR A 489 6.80 -13.29 -9.44
N PRO A 490 7.56 -14.15 -10.17
CA PRO A 490 7.47 -14.19 -11.64
C PRO A 490 6.06 -14.56 -12.14
N GLU A 491 5.38 -15.47 -11.45
CA GLU A 491 4.01 -15.86 -11.80
C GLU A 491 3.01 -14.75 -11.43
N THR A 492 3.21 -14.13 -10.27
CA THR A 492 2.33 -13.10 -9.74
C THR A 492 2.43 -11.83 -10.58
N SER A 493 3.63 -11.40 -10.98
CA SER A 493 3.87 -10.23 -11.84
C SER A 493 3.23 -10.41 -13.22
N PHE A 494 3.21 -11.64 -13.75
CA PHE A 494 2.56 -11.95 -15.00
C PHE A 494 1.03 -11.91 -14.91
N LYS A 495 0.47 -12.50 -13.84
CA LYS A 495 -0.98 -12.55 -13.59
C LYS A 495 -1.53 -11.16 -13.23
N MET A 496 -0.89 -10.48 -12.29
CA MET A 496 -1.24 -9.16 -11.78
C MET A 496 -0.61 -8.06 -12.64
N ASN A 497 -0.88 -8.10 -13.95
CA ASN A 497 -0.42 -7.04 -14.84
C ASN A 497 -1.25 -5.76 -14.64
N ASN A 498 -0.79 -4.65 -15.21
CA ASN A 498 -1.34 -3.33 -14.90
C ASN A 498 -2.83 -3.18 -15.22
N SER A 499 -3.35 -3.84 -16.26
CA SER A 499 -4.80 -3.82 -16.56
C SER A 499 -5.65 -4.57 -15.55
N VAL A 500 -5.05 -5.47 -14.76
CA VAL A 500 -5.72 -6.12 -13.62
C VAL A 500 -5.69 -5.21 -12.40
N LEU A 501 -4.58 -4.49 -12.21
CA LEU A 501 -4.36 -3.63 -11.05
C LEU A 501 -5.07 -2.28 -11.14
N TYR A 502 -5.29 -1.75 -12.35
CA TYR A 502 -5.93 -0.46 -12.58
C TYR A 502 -6.90 -0.51 -13.76
N LYS A 503 -8.10 0.08 -13.57
CA LYS A 503 -9.19 0.06 -14.56
C LYS A 503 -9.12 1.19 -15.58
N GLY A 504 -8.36 2.25 -15.29
CA GLY A 504 -8.26 3.42 -16.15
C GLY A 504 -7.17 3.32 -17.20
N LYS A 505 -6.84 4.45 -17.81
CA LYS A 505 -5.83 4.50 -18.88
C LYS A 505 -4.44 4.36 -18.28
N ILE A 506 -3.56 3.63 -18.97
CA ILE A 506 -2.20 3.35 -18.48
C ILE A 506 -1.20 3.82 -19.53
N ILE A 507 -0.28 4.67 -19.11
CA ILE A 507 0.76 5.20 -20.00
C ILE A 507 1.74 4.08 -20.38
N GLY A 508 2.10 4.00 -21.65
CA GLY A 508 2.99 2.97 -22.19
C GLY A 508 2.37 1.57 -22.31
N TRP A 509 1.06 1.42 -22.04
CA TRP A 509 0.33 0.18 -22.23
C TRP A 509 -0.36 0.15 -23.59
N ASN A 510 -0.32 -0.99 -24.27
CA ASN A 510 -1.17 -1.25 -25.44
C ASN A 510 -2.16 -2.35 -25.06
N GLU A 511 -3.46 -2.08 -25.17
CA GLU A 511 -4.53 -3.04 -24.83
C GLU A 511 -4.38 -4.38 -25.58
N HIS A 512 -3.87 -4.36 -26.82
CA HIS A 512 -3.59 -5.56 -27.63
C HIS A 512 -2.44 -6.43 -27.08
N SER A 513 -1.65 -5.92 -26.12
CA SER A 513 -0.57 -6.70 -25.47
C SER A 513 -1.11 -7.65 -24.38
N GLY A 514 -2.30 -7.37 -23.83
CA GLY A 514 -3.02 -8.28 -22.92
C GLY A 514 -3.57 -9.50 -23.64
N GLU A 515 -3.91 -9.36 -24.93
CA GLU A 515 -4.40 -10.46 -25.77
C GLU A 515 -3.36 -11.57 -25.96
N VAL A 516 -2.05 -11.26 -25.87
CA VAL A 516 -0.99 -12.27 -26.04
C VAL A 516 -0.93 -13.22 -24.83
N ALA A 517 -1.16 -12.73 -23.61
CA ALA A 517 -1.21 -13.58 -22.41
C ALA A 517 -2.49 -14.44 -22.37
N GLN A 518 -3.63 -13.87 -22.81
CA GLN A 518 -4.87 -14.63 -22.96
C GLN A 518 -4.80 -15.63 -24.12
N SER A 519 -4.14 -15.29 -25.23
CA SER A 519 -3.99 -16.19 -26.39
C SER A 519 -3.06 -17.36 -26.11
N VAL A 520 -2.00 -17.19 -25.33
CA VAL A 520 -1.14 -18.31 -24.90
C VAL A 520 -1.94 -19.30 -24.04
N THR A 521 -2.71 -18.81 -23.06
CA THR A 521 -3.58 -19.67 -22.24
C THR A 521 -4.65 -20.37 -23.09
N LYS A 522 -5.26 -19.65 -24.05
CA LYS A 522 -6.24 -20.20 -25.00
C LYS A 522 -5.63 -21.25 -25.93
N ASN A 523 -4.40 -21.04 -26.40
CA ASN A 523 -3.68 -21.97 -27.27
C ASN A 523 -3.24 -23.23 -26.50
N ILE A 524 -2.84 -23.10 -25.24
CA ILE A 524 -2.57 -24.26 -24.36
C ILE A 524 -3.85 -25.04 -24.10
N LEU A 525 -4.97 -24.36 -23.81
CA LEU A 525 -6.26 -25.02 -23.61
C LEU A 525 -6.72 -25.75 -24.89
N LEU A 526 -6.53 -25.12 -26.06
CA LEU A 526 -6.80 -25.72 -27.36
C LEU A 526 -5.91 -26.93 -27.64
N ALA A 527 -4.62 -26.87 -27.29
CA ALA A 527 -3.70 -28.00 -27.44
C ALA A 527 -4.10 -29.18 -26.54
N ILE A 528 -4.49 -28.91 -25.29
CA ILE A 528 -5.04 -29.94 -24.37
C ILE A 528 -6.32 -30.54 -24.96
N TYR A 529 -7.23 -29.70 -25.47
CA TYR A 529 -8.46 -30.15 -26.12
C TYR A 529 -8.19 -31.06 -27.34
N LEU A 530 -7.27 -30.66 -28.22
CA LEU A 530 -6.87 -31.45 -29.39
C LEU A 530 -6.23 -32.78 -28.98
N PHE A 531 -5.43 -32.78 -27.91
CA PHE A 531 -4.80 -33.99 -27.39
C PHE A 531 -5.83 -34.98 -26.81
N ILE A 532 -6.79 -34.49 -26.01
CA ILE A 532 -7.89 -35.33 -25.48
C ILE A 532 -8.72 -35.90 -26.64
N THR A 533 -9.04 -35.08 -27.64
CA THR A 533 -9.81 -35.50 -28.83
C THR A 533 -9.07 -36.59 -29.60
N PHE A 534 -7.75 -36.44 -29.78
CA PHE A 534 -6.90 -37.44 -30.42
C PHE A 534 -6.92 -38.77 -29.65
N LEU A 535 -6.76 -38.74 -28.32
CA LEU A 535 -6.82 -39.93 -27.47
C LEU A 535 -8.19 -40.64 -27.57
N SER A 536 -9.29 -39.88 -27.58
CA SER A 536 -10.63 -40.45 -27.77
C SER A 536 -10.79 -41.15 -29.11
N ILE A 537 -10.27 -40.57 -30.20
CA ILE A 537 -10.31 -41.18 -31.54
C ILE A 537 -9.50 -42.48 -31.56
N VAL A 538 -8.27 -42.47 -31.02
CA VAL A 538 -7.42 -43.66 -30.94
C VAL A 538 -8.12 -44.77 -30.15
N PHE A 539 -8.75 -44.44 -29.03
CA PHE A 539 -9.49 -45.39 -28.23
C PHE A 539 -10.68 -46.01 -28.97
N ILE A 540 -11.45 -45.20 -29.71
CA ILE A 540 -12.55 -45.69 -30.58
C ILE A 540 -12.02 -46.63 -31.66
N ILE A 541 -10.89 -46.31 -32.29
CA ILE A 541 -10.27 -47.16 -33.32
C ILE A 541 -9.83 -48.49 -32.72
N ILE A 542 -9.21 -48.50 -31.54
CA ILE A 542 -8.81 -49.74 -30.84
C ILE A 542 -10.03 -50.59 -30.50
N ILE A 543 -11.10 -49.98 -29.97
CA ILE A 543 -12.34 -50.70 -29.68
C ILE A 543 -12.91 -51.30 -30.96
N LEU A 544 -13.00 -50.54 -32.05
CA LEU A 544 -13.50 -51.05 -33.34
C LEU A 544 -12.61 -52.18 -33.88
N ALA A 545 -11.29 -52.04 -33.81
CA ALA A 545 -10.32 -53.05 -34.24
C ALA A 545 -10.41 -54.35 -33.44
N ILE A 546 -10.79 -54.31 -32.16
CA ILE A 546 -11.03 -55.51 -31.34
C ILE A 546 -12.44 -56.06 -31.58
N SER A 547 -13.42 -55.18 -31.69
CA SER A 547 -14.84 -55.54 -31.80
C SER A 547 -15.16 -56.20 -33.13
N VAL A 548 -14.69 -55.65 -34.24
CA VAL A 548 -15.01 -56.13 -35.60
C VAL A 548 -14.56 -57.58 -35.80
N PRO A 549 -13.29 -57.99 -35.52
CA PRO A 549 -12.87 -59.38 -35.63
C PRO A 549 -13.62 -60.30 -34.67
N TYR A 550 -13.88 -59.85 -33.43
CA TYR A 550 -14.65 -60.62 -32.46
C TYR A 550 -16.07 -60.91 -32.98
N PHE A 551 -16.76 -59.91 -33.53
CA PHE A 551 -18.09 -60.07 -34.10
C PHE A 551 -18.08 -60.90 -35.39
N VAL A 552 -17.11 -60.72 -36.28
CA VAL A 552 -16.93 -61.53 -37.50
C VAL A 552 -16.68 -63.00 -37.15
N LYS A 553 -15.81 -63.28 -36.18
CA LYS A 553 -15.52 -64.65 -35.70
C LYS A 553 -16.77 -65.30 -35.08
N ARG A 554 -17.53 -64.54 -34.29
CA ARG A 554 -18.78 -65.01 -33.67
C ARG A 554 -19.88 -65.26 -34.69
N TYR A 555 -19.97 -64.46 -35.76
CA TYR A 555 -20.93 -64.66 -36.84
C TYR A 555 -20.60 -65.91 -37.66
N LYS A 556 -19.33 -66.08 -38.07
CA LYS A 556 -18.86 -67.32 -38.76
C LYS A 556 -19.11 -68.60 -37.94
N ASN A 557 -19.03 -68.54 -36.61
CA ASN A 557 -19.29 -69.69 -35.76
C ASN A 557 -20.79 -70.01 -35.59
N ARG A 558 -21.70 -69.05 -35.83
CA ARG A 558 -23.15 -69.31 -35.77
C ARG A 558 -23.67 -70.08 -37.00
N ASP A 559 -23.12 -69.83 -38.19
CA ASP A 559 -23.50 -70.56 -39.40
C ASP A 559 -23.06 -72.04 -39.34
N LYS A 560 -21.95 -72.34 -38.66
CA LYS A 560 -21.52 -73.74 -38.43
C LYS A 560 -22.44 -74.53 -37.50
N THR A 561 -23.19 -73.86 -36.62
CA THR A 561 -24.16 -74.51 -35.73
C THR A 561 -25.57 -74.63 -36.33
N ALA A 562 -25.86 -73.94 -37.44
CA ALA A 562 -27.14 -74.03 -38.13
C ALA A 562 -27.26 -75.28 -39.03
N PHE A 563 -26.14 -75.92 -39.38
CA PHE A 563 -26.09 -77.18 -40.16
C PHE A 563 -25.98 -78.45 -39.29
N LYS A 564 -26.19 -78.34 -37.97
CA LYS A 564 -26.15 -79.49 -37.04
C LYS A 564 -27.44 -79.68 -36.24
N LYS A 565 -28.58 -79.28 -36.81
CA LYS A 565 -29.92 -79.65 -36.32
C LYS A 565 -30.77 -80.15 -37.46
#